data_AF-A0A1Y0H9S9-F1
#
_entry.id   AF-A0A1Y0H9S9-F1
#
_cell.length_a   1.000
_cell.length_b   1.000
_cell.length_c   1.000
_cell.angle_alpha   90.00
_cell.angle_beta   90.00
_cell.angle_gamma   90.00
#
_symmetry.space_group_name_H-M   'P 1'
#
loop_
_entity.id
_entity.type
_entity.pdbx_description
1 polymer ?
#
loop_
_entity_poly.entity_id
_entity_poly.type
_entity_poly.pdbx_seq_one_letter_code
_entity_poly.pdbx_strand_id
1 'polypeptide(L)'
;MSTPAATKVRERADAVIKSLGQPQLVHFDLHLSNVKLHQGALTVFDFDDSVWSHPAVDAAQSLFYFRRGKQAQQAETAFWQGFGMAVEDLGIDRETLELLIAARAVLLANEVLGSVSQELSQMAPAYAEVTERRLQNYLDTGIYDPKVAKMS
;
A
#
# COMPACT_ATOMS: atom_id res chain seq x y z
N MET A 1 -1.46 1.15 -15.33
CA MET A 1 -0.32 2.08 -15.41
C MET A 1 0.86 1.33 -15.96
N SER A 2 1.37 1.76 -17.10
CA SER A 2 2.44 1.07 -17.84
C SER A 2 3.72 1.91 -17.91
N THR A 3 3.99 2.70 -16.88
CA THR A 3 5.22 3.47 -16.79
C THR A 3 6.41 2.56 -16.44
N PRO A 4 7.66 2.97 -16.75
CA PRO A 4 8.84 2.19 -16.40
C PRO A 4 8.95 1.91 -14.90
N ALA A 5 8.73 2.90 -14.03
CA ALA A 5 8.85 2.70 -12.59
C ALA A 5 7.76 1.74 -12.07
N ALA A 6 6.50 1.92 -12.49
CA ALA A 6 5.40 1.03 -12.09
C ALA A 6 5.61 -0.41 -12.54
N THR A 7 6.08 -0.61 -13.77
CA THR A 7 6.39 -1.94 -14.30
C THR A 7 7.44 -2.64 -13.44
N LYS A 8 8.54 -1.94 -13.14
CA LYS A 8 9.62 -2.47 -12.31
C LYS A 8 9.17 -2.78 -10.88
N VAL A 9 8.38 -1.91 -10.27
CA VAL A 9 7.85 -2.14 -8.90
C VAL A 9 6.89 -3.31 -8.88
N ARG A 10 5.95 -3.41 -9.83
CA ARG A 10 5.02 -4.54 -9.95
C ARG A 10 5.77 -5.86 -10.09
N GLU A 11 6.72 -5.95 -11.02
CA GLU A 11 7.47 -7.19 -11.28
C GLU A 11 8.28 -7.63 -10.05
N ARG A 12 8.91 -6.68 -9.34
CA ARG A 12 9.60 -6.97 -8.08
C ARG A 12 8.64 -7.46 -7.00
N ALA A 13 7.49 -6.81 -6.84
CA ALA A 13 6.49 -7.20 -5.85
C ALA A 13 5.91 -8.60 -6.15
N ASP A 14 5.58 -8.89 -7.41
CA ASP A 14 5.11 -10.19 -7.85
C ASP A 14 6.14 -11.30 -7.57
N ALA A 15 7.42 -11.03 -7.85
CA ALA A 15 8.51 -11.97 -7.57
C ALA A 15 8.67 -12.22 -6.07
N VAL A 16 8.63 -11.16 -5.26
CA VAL A 16 8.74 -11.27 -3.80
C VAL A 16 7.55 -12.03 -3.23
N ILE A 17 6.31 -11.66 -3.53
CA ILE A 17 5.11 -12.35 -3.02
C ILE A 17 5.12 -13.84 -3.37
N LYS A 18 5.55 -14.22 -4.58
CA LYS A 18 5.68 -15.64 -4.98
C LYS A 18 6.76 -16.41 -4.21
N SER A 19 7.78 -15.70 -3.73
CA SER A 19 8.89 -16.28 -2.96
C SER A 19 8.60 -16.36 -1.46
N LEU A 20 7.63 -15.58 -0.98
CA LEU A 20 7.20 -15.59 0.41
C LEU A 20 6.44 -16.89 0.74
N GLY A 21 6.35 -17.20 2.03
CA GLY A 21 5.85 -18.47 2.55
C GLY A 21 4.39 -18.79 2.20
N GLN A 22 3.79 -19.71 2.95
CA GLN A 22 2.43 -20.17 2.65
C GLN A 22 1.43 -18.99 2.65
N PRO A 23 0.66 -18.79 1.56
CA PRO A 23 -0.31 -17.70 1.50
C PRO A 23 -1.44 -17.90 2.52
N GLN A 24 -1.93 -16.79 3.04
CA GLN A 24 -3.09 -16.70 3.93
C GLN A 24 -4.17 -15.85 3.25
N LEU A 25 -5.40 -15.96 3.73
CA LEU A 25 -6.45 -15.04 3.31
C LEU A 25 -6.15 -13.66 3.89
N VAL A 26 -5.95 -12.67 3.01
CA VAL A 26 -5.75 -11.27 3.36
C VAL A 26 -6.94 -10.45 2.87
N HIS A 27 -7.22 -9.32 3.53
CA HIS A 27 -8.31 -8.44 3.16
C HIS A 27 -8.07 -7.73 1.82
N PHE A 28 -6.81 -7.39 1.54
CA PHE A 28 -6.37 -6.74 0.30
C PHE A 28 -6.93 -5.34 0.00
N ASP A 29 -7.66 -4.76 0.96
CA ASP A 29 -8.04 -3.35 0.98
C ASP A 29 -8.10 -2.82 2.43
N LEU A 30 -7.13 -3.22 3.27
CA LEU A 30 -7.16 -2.88 4.68
C LEU A 30 -6.68 -1.44 4.92
N HIS A 31 -7.63 -0.51 4.91
CA HIS A 31 -7.41 0.89 5.28
C HIS A 31 -8.47 1.43 6.24
N LEU A 32 -8.20 2.58 6.85
CA LEU A 32 -9.01 3.10 7.97
C LEU A 32 -10.50 3.27 7.69
N SER A 33 -10.95 3.50 6.45
CA SER A 33 -12.39 3.56 6.20
C SER A 33 -13.09 2.21 6.33
N ASN A 34 -12.37 1.09 6.14
CA ASN A 34 -12.81 -0.30 6.24
C ASN A 34 -12.62 -0.87 7.66
N VAL A 35 -12.27 0.00 8.62
CA VAL A 35 -12.18 -0.32 10.04
C VAL A 35 -13.12 0.59 10.83
N LYS A 36 -13.95 0.02 11.70
CA LYS A 36 -14.80 0.79 12.64
C LYS A 36 -14.42 0.50 14.08
N LEU A 37 -14.40 1.54 14.91
CA LEU A 37 -14.34 1.39 16.36
C LEU A 37 -15.77 1.35 16.91
N HIS A 38 -16.15 0.24 17.54
CA HIS A 38 -17.42 0.11 18.23
C HIS A 38 -17.21 -0.52 19.60
N GLN A 39 -17.70 0.14 20.66
CA GLN A 39 -17.59 -0.33 22.05
C GLN A 39 -16.16 -0.73 22.47
N GLY A 40 -15.15 0.01 22.02
CA GLY A 40 -13.75 -0.26 22.36
C GLY A 40 -13.09 -1.37 21.55
N ALA A 41 -13.79 -1.98 20.59
CA ALA A 41 -13.25 -2.99 19.68
C ALA A 41 -13.16 -2.46 18.25
N LEU A 42 -12.10 -2.84 17.53
CA LEU A 42 -11.96 -2.60 16.10
C LEU A 42 -12.63 -3.74 15.34
N THR A 43 -13.50 -3.38 14.40
CA THR A 43 -14.15 -4.30 13.47
C THR A 43 -13.73 -3.97 12.04
N VAL A 44 -13.23 -4.98 11.34
CA VAL A 44 -12.90 -4.91 9.91
C VAL A 44 -14.11 -5.39 9.11
N PHE A 45 -14.39 -4.75 7.98
CA PHE A 45 -15.49 -5.09 7.08
C PHE A 45 -15.07 -4.81 5.62
N ASP A 46 -15.89 -5.23 4.66
CA ASP A 46 -15.63 -5.09 3.21
C ASP A 46 -14.59 -6.07 2.65
N PHE A 47 -14.87 -7.37 2.79
CA PHE A 47 -13.97 -8.46 2.39
C PHE A 47 -14.06 -8.85 0.91
N ASP A 48 -14.74 -8.08 0.06
CA ASP A 48 -15.02 -8.46 -1.33
C ASP A 48 -13.76 -8.57 -2.19
N ASP A 49 -12.68 -7.86 -1.81
CA ASP A 49 -11.37 -7.92 -2.47
C ASP A 49 -10.41 -8.95 -1.85
N SER A 50 -10.87 -9.77 -0.90
CA SER A 50 -9.98 -10.70 -0.19
C SER A 50 -9.32 -11.71 -1.13
N VAL A 51 -8.01 -11.92 -0.96
CA VAL A 51 -7.23 -12.84 -1.78
C VAL A 51 -6.30 -13.70 -0.94
N TRP A 52 -5.82 -14.81 -1.52
CA TRP A 52 -4.71 -15.57 -0.96
C TRP A 52 -3.38 -14.86 -1.26
N SER A 53 -2.73 -14.34 -0.23
CA SER A 53 -1.44 -13.64 -0.35
C SER A 53 -0.66 -13.70 0.96
N HIS A 54 0.47 -12.99 1.03
CA HIS A 54 1.25 -12.88 2.25
C HIS A 54 0.63 -11.85 3.22
N PRO A 55 0.53 -12.13 4.54
CA PRO A 55 -0.10 -11.21 5.51
C PRO A 55 0.55 -9.81 5.58
N ALA A 56 1.82 -9.69 5.17
CA ALA A 56 2.47 -8.39 5.06
C ALA A 56 1.81 -7.43 4.04
N VAL A 57 0.99 -7.93 3.12
CA VAL A 57 0.25 -7.10 2.16
C VAL A 57 -0.73 -6.18 2.87
N ASP A 58 -1.55 -6.69 3.79
CA ASP A 58 -2.52 -5.86 4.53
C ASP A 58 -1.81 -4.79 5.37
N ALA A 59 -0.69 -5.17 6.01
CA ALA A 59 0.13 -4.21 6.76
C ALA A 59 0.69 -3.10 5.87
N ALA A 60 1.25 -3.46 4.71
CA ALA A 60 1.77 -2.51 3.73
C ALA A 60 0.68 -1.56 3.20
N GLN A 61 -0.52 -2.08 2.92
CA GLN A 61 -1.65 -1.27 2.48
C GLN A 61 -2.10 -0.29 3.55
N SER A 62 -2.23 -0.72 4.80
CA SER A 62 -2.53 0.18 5.93
C SER A 62 -1.49 1.31 6.05
N LEU A 63 -0.20 0.97 6.03
CA LEU A 63 0.91 1.93 6.15
C LEU A 63 0.97 2.93 5.00
N PHE A 64 0.61 2.51 3.79
CA PHE A 64 0.48 3.42 2.65
C PHE A 64 -0.44 4.61 2.95
N TYR A 65 -1.53 4.40 3.69
CA TYR A 65 -2.44 5.49 4.10
C TYR A 65 -1.90 6.26 5.31
N PHE A 66 -1.38 5.59 6.33
CA PHE A 66 -0.85 6.26 7.53
C PHE A 66 0.30 7.24 7.19
N ARG A 67 1.17 6.88 6.24
CA ARG A 67 2.32 7.71 5.84
C ARG A 67 1.95 9.01 5.14
N ARG A 68 0.71 9.15 4.64
CA ARG A 68 0.21 10.40 4.04
C ARG A 68 -0.10 11.48 5.09
N GLY A 69 -0.27 11.09 6.35
CA GLY A 69 -0.62 12.01 7.43
C GLY A 69 0.53 12.92 7.90
N LYS A 70 0.16 14.02 8.57
CA LYS A 70 1.14 14.94 9.21
C LYS A 70 1.94 14.25 10.32
N GLN A 71 1.32 13.31 11.02
CA GLN A 71 1.90 12.53 12.12
C GLN A 71 2.36 11.13 11.67
N ALA A 72 2.78 10.98 10.41
CA ALA A 72 3.12 9.69 9.79
C ALA A 72 3.98 8.77 10.68
N GLN A 73 5.05 9.30 11.27
CA GLN A 73 5.95 8.51 12.12
C GLN A 73 5.25 7.99 13.39
N GLN A 74 4.43 8.82 14.02
CA GLN A 74 3.68 8.44 15.22
C GLN A 74 2.57 7.43 14.87
N ALA A 75 1.91 7.63 13.73
CA ALA A 75 0.89 6.73 13.22
C ALA A 75 1.47 5.34 12.87
N GLU A 76 2.66 5.28 12.26
CA GLU A 76 3.34 4.03 11.97
C GLU A 76 3.80 3.31 13.25
N THR A 77 4.34 4.03 14.24
CA THR A 77 4.65 3.44 15.55
C THR A 77 3.39 2.87 16.23
N ALA A 78 2.29 3.63 16.24
CA ALA A 78 1.03 3.19 16.81
C ALA A 78 0.41 2.00 16.05
N PHE A 79 0.56 1.98 14.73
CA PHE A 79 0.14 0.86 13.89
C PHE A 79 0.85 -0.42 14.32
N TRP A 80 2.18 -0.44 14.37
CA TRP A 80 2.93 -1.65 14.74
C TRP A 80 2.65 -2.08 16.19
N GLN A 81 2.49 -1.13 17.11
CA GLN A 81 2.08 -1.43 18.48
C GLN A 81 0.70 -2.11 18.55
N GLY A 82 -0.28 -1.60 17.78
CA GLY A 82 -1.63 -2.16 17.72
C GLY A 82 -1.70 -3.45 16.93
N PHE A 83 -0.86 -3.61 15.90
CA PHE A 83 -0.74 -4.82 15.10
C PHE A 83 -0.16 -5.98 15.91
N GLY A 84 0.65 -5.67 16.93
CA GLY A 84 1.17 -6.66 17.87
C GLY A 84 2.29 -7.55 17.32
N MET A 85 2.83 -7.19 16.15
CA MET A 85 3.97 -7.83 15.50
C MET A 85 4.95 -6.77 15.01
N ALA A 86 6.22 -7.13 14.91
CA ALA A 86 7.22 -6.38 14.17
C ALA A 86 7.27 -6.82 12.69
N VAL A 87 8.02 -6.09 11.86
CA VAL A 87 8.22 -6.42 10.44
C VAL A 87 8.86 -7.81 10.31
N GLU A 88 9.81 -8.10 11.18
CA GLU A 88 10.59 -9.34 11.20
C GLU A 88 9.73 -10.54 11.60
N ASP A 89 8.70 -10.35 12.43
CA ASP A 89 7.76 -11.41 12.81
C ASP A 89 6.87 -11.84 11.64
N LEU A 90 6.71 -10.98 10.63
CA LEU A 90 6.07 -11.33 9.36
C LEU A 90 7.02 -12.11 8.43
N GLY A 91 8.27 -12.36 8.83
CA GLY A 91 9.24 -13.08 8.00
C GLY A 91 9.74 -12.29 6.79
N ILE A 92 9.64 -10.95 6.84
CA ILE A 92 10.15 -10.05 5.80
C ILE A 92 11.12 -9.03 6.40
N ASP A 93 11.91 -8.40 5.53
CA ASP A 93 12.74 -7.26 5.90
C ASP A 93 12.04 -5.92 5.59
N ARG A 94 12.66 -4.82 6.03
CA ARG A 94 12.15 -3.48 5.76
C ARG A 94 12.14 -3.13 4.28
N GLU A 95 13.10 -3.60 3.49
CA GLU A 95 13.14 -3.34 2.05
C GLU A 95 11.94 -3.97 1.34
N THR A 96 11.57 -5.19 1.73
CA THR A 96 10.37 -5.88 1.27
C THR A 96 9.10 -5.13 1.67
N LEU A 97 9.04 -4.63 2.91
CA LEU A 97 7.91 -3.80 3.34
C LEU A 97 7.78 -2.55 2.46
N GLU A 98 8.87 -1.80 2.22
CA GLU A 98 8.87 -0.61 1.38
C GLU A 98 8.43 -0.93 -0.06
N LEU A 99 8.87 -2.07 -0.60
CA LEU A 99 8.42 -2.57 -1.90
C LEU A 99 6.91 -2.82 -1.93
N LEU A 100 6.35 -3.46 -0.91
CA LEU A 100 4.92 -3.76 -0.84
C LEU A 100 4.08 -2.47 -0.69
N ILE A 101 4.57 -1.48 0.05
CA ILE A 101 3.93 -0.16 0.16
C ILE A 101 3.95 0.55 -1.20
N ALA A 102 5.07 0.51 -1.92
CA ALA A 102 5.18 1.05 -3.27
C ALA A 102 4.25 0.31 -4.27
N ALA A 103 4.13 -1.01 -4.15
CA ALA A 103 3.23 -1.82 -4.98
C ALA A 103 1.75 -1.42 -4.82
N ARG A 104 1.32 -1.05 -3.60
CA ARG A 104 -0.02 -0.49 -3.38
C ARG A 104 -0.25 0.80 -4.17
N ALA A 105 0.78 1.64 -4.35
CA ALA A 105 0.68 2.84 -5.18
C ALA A 105 0.38 2.47 -6.65
N VAL A 106 1.00 1.41 -7.17
CA VAL A 106 0.76 0.91 -8.54
C VAL A 106 -0.67 0.39 -8.68
N LEU A 107 -1.14 -0.42 -7.72
CA LEU A 107 -2.50 -0.97 -7.73
C LEU A 107 -3.56 0.15 -7.76
N LEU A 108 -3.44 1.14 -6.87
CA LEU A 108 -4.37 2.28 -6.84
C LEU A 108 -4.30 3.14 -8.10
N ALA A 109 -3.11 3.35 -8.66
CA ALA A 109 -3.00 4.07 -9.93
C ALA A 109 -3.68 3.33 -11.08
N ASN A 110 -3.61 2.00 -11.10
CA ASN A 110 -4.35 1.20 -12.08
C ASN A 110 -5.86 1.33 -11.93
N GLU A 111 -6.35 1.31 -10.69
CA GLU A 111 -7.78 1.47 -10.39
C GLU A 111 -8.30 2.85 -10.82
N VAL A 112 -7.59 3.92 -10.45
CA VAL A 112 -7.96 5.29 -10.85
C VAL A 112 -7.93 5.45 -12.38
N LEU A 113 -6.94 4.88 -13.06
CA LEU A 113 -6.83 4.92 -14.53
C LEU A 113 -7.91 4.08 -15.24
N GLY A 114 -8.36 2.99 -14.63
CA GLY A 114 -9.38 2.08 -15.18
C GLY A 114 -10.81 2.48 -14.85
N SER A 115 -11.00 3.45 -13.96
CA SER A 115 -12.33 3.87 -13.49
C SER A 115 -13.14 4.59 -14.58
N VAL A 116 -14.44 4.28 -14.65
CA VAL A 116 -15.43 4.96 -15.49
C VAL A 116 -16.09 6.17 -14.81
N SER A 117 -15.83 6.39 -13.52
CA SER A 117 -16.29 7.59 -12.80
C SER A 117 -15.67 8.84 -13.40
N GLN A 118 -16.50 9.86 -13.70
CA GLN A 118 -16.06 11.13 -14.28
C GLN A 118 -15.03 11.83 -13.39
N GLU A 119 -15.24 11.80 -12.07
CA GLU A 119 -14.33 12.42 -11.09
C GLU A 119 -12.94 11.76 -11.12
N LEU A 120 -12.89 10.43 -11.04
CA LEU A 120 -11.62 9.69 -11.07
C LEU A 120 -10.94 9.78 -12.45
N SER A 121 -11.73 9.77 -13.52
CA SER A 121 -11.22 9.92 -14.90
C SER A 121 -10.56 11.28 -15.12
N GLN A 122 -11.10 12.36 -14.55
CA GLN A 122 -10.48 13.69 -14.60
C GLN A 122 -9.18 13.75 -13.79
N MET A 123 -9.13 13.04 -12.66
CA MET A 123 -7.96 12.99 -11.78
C MET A 123 -6.83 12.08 -12.30
N ALA A 124 -7.18 11.08 -13.11
CA ALA A 124 -6.30 9.99 -13.53
C ALA A 124 -4.94 10.43 -14.09
N PRO A 125 -4.83 11.41 -15.02
CA PRO A 125 -3.54 11.84 -15.54
C PRO A 125 -2.60 12.39 -14.46
N ALA A 126 -3.10 13.30 -13.61
CA ALA A 126 -2.32 13.90 -12.53
C ALA A 126 -1.96 12.85 -11.46
N TYR A 127 -2.88 11.91 -11.17
CA TYR A 127 -2.62 10.84 -10.21
C TYR A 127 -1.51 9.89 -10.71
N ALA A 128 -1.51 9.57 -12.00
CA ALA A 128 -0.47 8.76 -12.63
C ALA A 128 0.90 9.44 -12.58
N GLU A 129 0.97 10.74 -12.90
CA GLU A 129 2.22 11.51 -12.84
C GLU A 129 2.78 11.57 -11.41
N VAL A 130 1.94 11.90 -10.43
CA VAL A 130 2.34 11.95 -9.01
C VAL A 130 2.79 10.57 -8.52
N THR A 131 2.11 9.52 -8.93
CA THR A 131 2.47 8.14 -8.57
C THR A 131 3.81 7.77 -9.19
N GLU A 132 4.05 8.08 -10.46
CA GLU A 132 5.34 7.81 -11.12
C GLU A 132 6.51 8.46 -10.38
N ARG A 133 6.37 9.73 -9.99
CA ARG A 133 7.41 10.44 -9.24
C ARG A 133 7.71 9.79 -7.88
N ARG A 134 6.68 9.30 -7.18
CA ARG A 134 6.84 8.59 -5.89
C ARG A 134 7.52 7.24 -6.09
N LEU A 135 7.13 6.50 -7.13
CA LEU A 135 7.73 5.20 -7.46
C LEU A 135 9.18 5.36 -7.90
N GLN A 136 9.50 6.38 -8.68
CA GLN A 136 10.88 6.68 -9.06
C GLN A 136 11.72 6.99 -7.82
N ASN A 137 11.22 7.84 -6.91
CA ASN A 137 11.92 8.11 -5.65
C ASN A 137 12.15 6.83 -4.83
N TYR A 138 11.16 5.93 -4.75
CA TYR A 138 11.35 4.64 -4.10
C TYR A 138 12.44 3.81 -4.79
N LEU A 139 12.47 3.76 -6.11
CA LEU A 139 13.51 3.02 -6.85
C LEU A 139 14.91 3.60 -6.63
N ASP A 140 15.02 4.91 -6.42
CA ASP A 140 16.29 5.60 -6.21
C ASP A 140 16.79 5.49 -4.75
N THR A 141 15.86 5.45 -3.78
CA THR A 141 16.20 5.57 -2.34
C THR A 141 15.93 4.31 -1.52
N GLY A 142 15.14 3.36 -2.05
CA GLY A 142 14.64 2.20 -1.31
C GLY A 142 13.48 2.50 -0.36
N ILE A 143 13.04 3.77 -0.22
CA ILE A 143 12.01 4.19 0.73
C ILE A 143 10.82 4.78 -0.02
N TYR A 144 9.62 4.28 0.25
CA TYR A 144 8.40 4.85 -0.29
C TYR A 144 7.94 6.05 0.56
N ASP A 145 8.02 7.25 -0.02
CA ASP A 145 7.53 8.49 0.60
C ASP A 145 6.40 9.13 -0.24
N PRO A 146 5.14 9.12 0.25
CA PRO A 146 4.02 9.74 -0.45
C PRO A 146 4.10 11.28 -0.48
N LYS A 147 5.04 11.91 0.23
CA LYS A 147 5.18 13.37 0.34
C LYS A 147 6.06 14.00 -0.74
N VAL A 148 6.86 13.20 -1.45
CA VAL A 148 7.78 13.64 -2.52
C VAL A 148 7.05 14.29 -3.70
N ALA A 149 5.82 13.86 -3.96
CA ALA A 149 4.93 14.47 -4.95
C ALA A 149 3.50 14.51 -4.42
N LYS A 150 2.75 15.54 -4.80
CA LYS A 150 1.34 15.73 -4.43
C LYS A 150 0.57 16.23 -5.64
N MET A 151 -0.71 15.87 -5.68
CA MET A 151 -1.67 16.45 -6.62
C MET A 151 -1.76 17.95 -6.33
N SER A 152 -1.65 18.78 -7.36
CA SER A 152 -1.84 20.24 -7.30
C SER A 152 -3.31 20.61 -7.19
#